data_AF-A0A0L0VV87-F1
#
_entry.id   AF-A0A0L0VV87-F1
#
_cell.length_a   1.000
_cell.length_b   1.000
_cell.length_c   1.000
_cell.angle_alpha   90.00
_cell.angle_beta   90.00
_cell.angle_gamma   90.00
#
_symmetry.space_group_name_H-M   'P 1'
#
loop_
_entity.id
_entity.type
_entity.pdbx_description
1 polymer ?
#
loop_
_entity_poly.entity_id
_entity_poly.type
_entity_poly.pdbx_seq_one_letter_code
_entity_poly.pdbx_strand_id
1 'polypeptide(L)'
;MVNSIHTKSRPSSSEPSPKINEQLIARQRGWIFQGFRDMRIKYDFYSNDRLKKSPSIEKSEPYDRLTWQSGLNLLQYSLLPILSQQIETLSSLLEPLDLRRDNTTRKLESILELQVEIDHTMCQITEFVAVICPRPPGVPDRTDDNQLQNLKGSRFQGLLFKIKFLNHDICALFIHSSQLIQELKLSPKRYRRQTRKFNHRGRVTQFTELIKESIELITRWLKHSEFHHVQDEWDIEVGGIDEKLAKLTKLINPTITKPVEEEEESGEGTGEEEGREGHVDEGDVEDSDDEDSVDGEEDQLEIEDLSDPAIELARSAMPIIKLSRLFFKKLSRIGNYKFSGEQFTEMSSNQLGRLERSAGDISSLITKLNDKMVEVDVNDQFHTVTILTRTVEDLHPIFDSCILLIILYVVPLMKISPQDHHSSSQSDIDLKTWLGEWNNLFLTSTQNFIHALHTFARSPA
;
A
#
# COMPACT_ATOMS: atom_id res chain seq x y z
N MET A 1 -78.53 32.97 24.56
CA MET A 1 -78.16 32.28 23.30
C MET A 1 -77.28 33.25 22.53
N VAL A 2 -75.97 33.29 22.81
CA VAL A 2 -74.89 32.49 22.19
C VAL A 2 -74.84 32.66 20.67
N ASN A 3 -73.81 33.35 20.17
CA ASN A 3 -73.13 33.15 18.89
C ASN A 3 -71.77 33.91 18.98
N SER A 4 -70.66 33.22 19.31
CA SER A 4 -69.73 32.46 18.44
C SER A 4 -68.80 33.39 17.64
N ILE A 5 -67.63 33.77 18.18
CA ILE A 5 -66.29 33.14 18.05
C ILE A 5 -65.59 33.38 16.70
N HIS A 6 -64.44 34.04 16.83
CA HIS A 6 -63.27 34.19 15.97
C HIS A 6 -63.14 33.38 14.67
N THR A 7 -62.67 34.08 13.62
CA THR A 7 -61.63 33.54 12.73
C THR A 7 -60.43 34.49 12.71
N LYS A 8 -59.38 34.08 13.43
CA LYS A 8 -58.02 34.61 13.29
C LYS A 8 -57.52 34.28 11.89
N SER A 9 -57.20 35.30 11.11
CA SER A 9 -56.46 35.18 9.87
C SER A 9 -55.09 34.56 10.16
N ARG A 10 -54.86 33.37 9.60
CA ARG A 10 -53.60 32.63 9.61
C ARG A 10 -52.52 33.47 8.91
N PRO A 11 -51.32 33.70 9.48
CA PRO A 11 -50.27 34.35 8.73
C PRO A 11 -49.77 33.39 7.65
N SER A 12 -49.70 33.90 6.43
CA SER A 12 -49.07 33.28 5.28
C SER A 12 -47.65 32.85 5.62
N SER A 13 -47.27 31.64 5.23
CA SER A 13 -45.89 31.15 5.18
C SER A 13 -45.01 32.15 4.44
N SER A 14 -44.24 32.94 5.19
CA SER A 14 -43.26 33.87 4.64
C SER A 14 -42.06 33.09 4.12
N GLU A 15 -41.96 32.95 2.79
CA GLU A 15 -40.68 32.61 2.17
C GLU A 15 -39.65 33.70 2.56
N PRO A 16 -38.47 33.32 3.07
CA PRO A 16 -37.47 34.29 3.49
C PRO A 16 -36.94 35.10 2.30
N SER A 17 -36.69 36.40 2.51
CA SER A 17 -36.23 37.29 1.45
C SER A 17 -34.89 36.84 0.81
N PRO A 18 -34.63 37.14 -0.49
CA PRO A 18 -33.45 36.65 -1.22
C PRO A 18 -32.11 36.98 -0.54
N LYS A 19 -31.98 38.18 0.05
CA LYS A 19 -30.78 38.61 0.79
C LYS A 19 -30.52 37.78 2.06
N ILE A 20 -31.57 37.33 2.74
CA ILE A 20 -31.46 36.49 3.93
C ILE A 20 -30.95 35.10 3.53
N ASN A 21 -31.42 34.58 2.39
CA ASN A 21 -30.99 33.27 1.89
C ASN A 21 -29.51 33.30 1.44
N GLU A 22 -29.06 34.37 0.78
CA GLU A 22 -27.64 34.54 0.42
C GLU A 22 -26.71 34.63 1.64
N GLN A 23 -27.12 35.39 2.69
CA GLN A 23 -26.35 35.48 3.94
C GLN A 23 -26.30 34.14 4.68
N LEU A 24 -27.41 33.40 4.71
CA LEU A 24 -27.47 32.06 5.29
C LEU A 24 -26.54 31.08 4.57
N ILE A 25 -26.58 31.05 3.24
CA ILE A 25 -25.69 30.21 2.41
C ILE A 25 -24.22 30.56 2.67
N ALA A 26 -23.87 31.85 2.73
CA ALA A 26 -22.50 32.28 3.00
C ALA A 26 -22.02 31.82 4.39
N ARG A 27 -22.91 31.90 5.40
CA ARG A 27 -22.63 31.45 6.78
C ARG A 27 -22.47 29.94 6.86
N GLN A 28 -23.37 29.16 6.25
CA GLN A 28 -23.29 27.71 6.18
C GLN A 28 -22.00 27.24 5.49
N ARG A 29 -21.62 27.84 4.37
CA ARG A 29 -20.32 27.56 3.73
C ARG A 29 -19.13 27.91 4.63
N GLY A 30 -19.25 28.96 5.44
CA GLY A 30 -18.26 29.30 6.47
C GLY A 30 -18.11 28.20 7.51
N TRP A 31 -19.23 27.72 8.04
CA TRP A 31 -19.25 26.63 9.02
C TRP A 31 -18.73 25.31 8.46
N ILE A 32 -19.15 24.93 7.26
CA ILE A 32 -18.68 23.70 6.61
C ILE A 32 -17.16 23.77 6.38
N PHE A 33 -16.67 24.89 5.85
CA PHE A 33 -15.23 25.11 5.65
C PHE A 33 -14.46 24.93 6.97
N GLN A 34 -14.95 25.55 8.04
CA GLN A 34 -14.29 25.48 9.35
C GLN A 34 -14.38 24.06 9.95
N GLY A 35 -15.53 23.39 9.83
CA GLY A 35 -15.75 22.03 10.33
C GLY A 35 -14.75 21.03 9.75
N PHE A 36 -14.48 21.08 8.43
CA PHE A 36 -13.46 20.21 7.83
C PHE A 36 -12.04 20.52 8.33
N ARG A 37 -11.71 21.80 8.52
CA ARG A 37 -10.40 22.20 9.06
C ARG A 37 -10.22 21.74 10.50
N ASP A 38 -11.25 21.92 11.33
CA ASP A 38 -11.22 21.53 12.73
C ASP A 38 -11.11 20.01 12.87
N MET A 39 -11.87 19.24 12.08
CA MET A 39 -11.76 17.78 12.05
C MET A 39 -10.36 17.33 11.62
N ARG A 40 -9.79 17.91 10.56
CA ARG A 40 -8.40 17.60 10.15
C ARG A 40 -7.43 17.80 11.31
N ILE A 41 -7.46 18.97 11.97
CA ILE A 41 -6.55 19.27 13.09
C ILE A 41 -6.77 18.29 14.25
N LYS A 42 -8.03 17.93 14.51
CA LYS A 42 -8.41 17.02 15.58
C LYS A 42 -7.92 15.58 15.35
N TYR A 43 -7.91 15.11 14.10
CA TYR A 43 -7.64 13.70 13.79
C TYR A 43 -6.29 13.40 13.17
N ASP A 44 -5.56 14.40 12.66
CA ASP A 44 -4.25 14.20 12.04
C ASP A 44 -3.26 13.53 13.03
N PHE A 45 -2.97 12.24 12.82
CA PHE A 45 -2.13 11.46 13.72
C PHE A 45 -0.68 11.97 13.82
N TYR A 46 -0.16 12.70 12.84
CA TYR A 46 1.19 13.26 12.90
C TYR A 46 1.25 14.49 13.81
N SER A 47 0.14 15.22 13.88
CA SER A 47 -0.03 16.43 14.69
C SER A 47 -0.65 16.16 16.07
N ASN A 48 -1.37 15.05 16.24
CA ASN A 48 -2.18 14.80 17.44
C ASN A 48 -1.35 14.25 18.61
N ASP A 49 -1.18 15.10 19.61
CA ASP A 49 -0.46 14.84 20.86
C ASP A 49 -1.12 13.76 21.74
N ARG A 50 -2.40 13.41 21.49
CA ARG A 50 -3.12 12.37 22.26
C ARG A 50 -2.57 10.96 22.06
N LEU A 51 -2.01 10.64 20.89
CA LEU A 51 -1.31 9.37 20.67
C LEU A 51 0.16 9.42 21.12
N LYS A 52 0.75 10.61 21.20
CA LYS A 52 2.13 10.83 21.69
C LYS A 52 2.18 10.80 23.22
N LYS A 53 1.10 11.27 23.86
CA LYS A 53 0.89 11.28 25.31
C LYS A 53 -0.06 10.15 25.73
N SER A 54 0.18 8.92 25.30
CA SER A 54 -0.28 7.81 26.14
C SER A 54 0.45 7.97 27.47
N PRO A 55 -0.26 7.97 28.62
CA PRO A 55 0.41 8.07 29.90
C PRO A 55 1.46 6.97 29.96
N SER A 56 2.64 7.32 30.46
CA SER A 56 3.62 6.35 30.92
C SER A 56 2.93 5.51 32.00
N ILE A 57 2.24 4.44 31.60
CA ILE A 57 1.61 3.53 32.56
C ILE A 57 2.74 2.66 33.10
N GLU A 58 3.42 3.21 34.10
CA GLU A 58 3.97 2.37 35.15
C GLU A 58 2.83 1.48 35.66
N LYS A 59 2.91 0.19 35.32
CA LYS A 59 2.01 -0.91 35.74
C LYS A 59 0.61 -0.87 35.12
N SER A 60 0.49 -1.33 33.87
CA SER A 60 -0.82 -1.76 33.34
C SER A 60 -1.01 -3.23 33.72
N GLU A 61 -2.11 -3.50 34.41
CA GLU A 61 -2.72 -4.83 34.54
C GLU A 61 -2.83 -5.53 33.17
N PRO A 62 -2.89 -6.87 33.13
CA PRO A 62 -3.09 -7.60 31.88
C PRO A 62 -4.38 -7.12 31.21
N TYR A 63 -4.22 -6.62 29.98
CA TYR A 63 -5.30 -6.13 29.13
C TYR A 63 -6.54 -7.01 29.17
N ASP A 64 -7.71 -6.40 29.36
CA ASP A 64 -8.98 -7.11 29.27
C ASP A 64 -9.23 -7.52 27.81
N ARG A 65 -9.04 -8.82 27.55
CA ARG A 65 -9.28 -9.48 26.26
C ARG A 65 -10.69 -9.18 25.72
N LEU A 66 -11.68 -8.98 26.60
CA LEU A 66 -13.06 -8.70 26.20
C LEU A 66 -13.20 -7.30 25.58
N THR A 67 -12.53 -6.30 26.16
CA THR A 67 -12.53 -4.93 25.65
C THR A 67 -11.90 -4.86 24.25
N TRP A 68 -10.79 -5.57 24.02
CA TRP A 68 -10.16 -5.67 22.70
C TRP A 68 -11.06 -6.31 21.65
N GLN A 69 -11.65 -7.47 21.95
CA GLN A 69 -12.54 -8.18 21.03
C GLN A 69 -13.78 -7.34 20.70
N SER A 70 -14.34 -6.66 21.69
CA SER A 70 -15.49 -5.77 21.51
C SER A 70 -15.13 -4.60 20.61
N GLY A 71 -13.95 -3.99 20.81
CA GLY A 71 -13.44 -2.93 19.97
C GLY A 71 -13.19 -3.37 18.51
N LEU A 72 -12.59 -4.55 18.30
CA LEU A 72 -12.37 -5.09 16.95
C LEU A 72 -13.70 -5.37 16.23
N ASN A 73 -14.68 -5.93 16.93
CA ASN A 73 -16.01 -6.17 16.37
C ASN A 73 -16.72 -4.85 16.03
N LEU A 74 -16.62 -3.85 16.92
CA LEU A 74 -17.16 -2.51 16.67
C LEU A 74 -16.51 -1.87 15.44
N LEU A 75 -15.17 -1.94 15.33
CA LEU A 75 -14.43 -1.43 14.17
C LEU A 75 -14.87 -2.13 12.88
N GLN A 76 -14.86 -3.47 12.88
CA GLN A 76 -15.11 -4.29 11.69
C GLN A 76 -16.55 -4.18 11.17
N TYR A 77 -17.53 -4.31 12.07
CA TYR A 77 -18.93 -4.52 11.67
C TYR A 77 -19.77 -3.26 11.76
N SER A 78 -19.26 -2.18 12.35
CA SER A 78 -20.00 -0.93 12.51
C SER A 78 -19.22 0.29 11.99
N LEU A 79 -18.06 0.61 12.57
CA LEU A 79 -17.37 1.87 12.27
C LEU A 79 -16.89 1.95 10.82
N LEU A 80 -16.23 0.91 10.32
CA LEU A 80 -15.70 0.88 8.94
C LEU A 80 -16.81 0.95 7.87
N PRO A 81 -17.89 0.14 7.93
CA PRO A 81 -19.00 0.27 6.99
C PRO A 81 -19.70 1.63 7.04
N ILE A 82 -19.97 2.15 8.24
CA ILE A 82 -20.62 3.46 8.43
C ILE A 82 -19.75 4.57 7.83
N LEU A 83 -18.45 4.54 8.11
CA LEU A 83 -17.51 5.52 7.57
C LEU A 83 -17.48 5.49 6.03
N SER A 84 -17.43 4.30 5.43
CA SER A 84 -17.46 4.17 3.97
C SER A 84 -18.70 4.82 3.36
N GLN A 85 -19.88 4.54 3.93
CA GLN A 85 -21.15 5.13 3.49
C GLN A 85 -21.19 6.66 3.69
N GLN A 86 -20.67 7.15 4.82
CA GLN A 86 -20.59 8.58 5.10
C GLN A 86 -19.67 9.30 4.09
N ILE A 87 -18.51 8.73 3.78
CA ILE A 87 -17.57 9.31 2.81
C ILE A 87 -18.13 9.30 1.39
N GLU A 88 -18.80 8.22 0.97
CA GLU A 88 -19.48 8.15 -0.33
C GLU A 88 -20.60 9.20 -0.42
N THR A 89 -21.42 9.32 0.63
CA THR A 89 -22.48 10.33 0.70
C THR A 89 -21.88 11.74 0.63
N LEU A 90 -20.78 11.99 1.35
CA LEU A 90 -20.10 13.27 1.33
C LEU A 90 -19.60 13.62 -0.07
N SER A 91 -18.95 12.67 -0.73
CA SER A 91 -18.44 12.82 -2.09
C SER A 91 -19.57 13.19 -3.06
N SER A 92 -20.69 12.46 -3.02
CA SER A 92 -21.86 12.72 -3.87
C SER A 92 -22.50 14.10 -3.62
N LEU A 93 -22.50 14.58 -2.37
CA LEU A 93 -23.01 15.90 -2.00
C LEU A 93 -22.10 17.03 -2.48
N LEU A 94 -20.79 16.77 -2.56
CA LEU A 94 -19.77 17.69 -3.07
C LEU A 94 -19.62 17.65 -4.60
N GLU A 95 -20.11 16.59 -5.26
CA GLU A 95 -20.01 16.37 -6.69
C GLU A 95 -20.79 17.33 -7.63
N PRO A 96 -21.88 18.04 -7.25
CA PRO A 96 -22.66 18.78 -8.23
C PRO A 96 -22.02 20.12 -8.61
N LEU A 97 -21.96 20.38 -9.92
CA LEU A 97 -21.73 21.69 -10.56
C LEU A 97 -22.73 22.80 -10.11
N ASP A 98 -23.76 22.44 -9.35
CA ASP A 98 -24.98 23.23 -9.09
C ASP A 98 -25.23 23.51 -7.58
N LEU A 99 -24.20 23.79 -6.77
CA LEU A 99 -24.37 24.46 -5.44
C LEU A 99 -24.82 25.94 -5.57
N ARG A 100 -25.43 26.30 -6.71
CA ARG A 100 -25.92 27.64 -7.08
C ARG A 100 -27.42 27.69 -7.41
N ARG A 101 -28.14 26.56 -7.37
CA ARG A 101 -29.59 26.49 -7.61
C ARG A 101 -30.37 26.14 -6.34
N ASP A 102 -31.69 26.27 -6.41
CA ASP A 102 -32.68 26.37 -5.31
C ASP A 102 -32.65 25.28 -4.21
N ASN A 103 -31.81 24.23 -4.33
CA ASN A 103 -31.57 23.20 -3.31
C ASN A 103 -30.22 23.40 -2.55
N THR A 104 -29.59 24.57 -2.67
CA THR A 104 -28.25 24.79 -2.07
C THR A 104 -28.29 24.71 -0.55
N THR A 105 -29.27 25.34 0.10
CA THR A 105 -29.37 25.39 1.57
C THR A 105 -29.52 24.01 2.20
N ARG A 106 -30.45 23.19 1.69
CA ARG A 106 -30.66 21.82 2.19
C ARG A 106 -29.44 20.92 1.97
N LYS A 107 -28.74 21.05 0.83
CA LYS A 107 -27.47 20.33 0.62
C LYS A 107 -26.40 20.73 1.63
N LEU A 108 -26.27 22.03 1.91
CA LEU A 108 -25.31 22.52 2.91
C LEU A 108 -25.68 22.04 4.33
N GLU A 109 -26.96 21.97 4.66
CA GLU A 109 -27.44 21.37 5.92
C GLU A 109 -27.08 19.89 6.00
N SER A 110 -27.33 19.11 4.95
CA SER A 110 -26.93 17.69 4.91
C SER A 110 -25.41 17.52 5.03
N ILE A 111 -24.61 18.42 4.45
CA ILE A 111 -23.15 18.38 4.64
C ILE A 111 -22.77 18.66 6.10
N LEU A 112 -23.42 19.63 6.76
CA LEU A 112 -23.16 19.94 8.18
C LEU A 112 -23.54 18.77 9.09
N GLU A 113 -24.68 18.13 8.86
CA GLU A 113 -25.09 16.91 9.58
C GLU A 113 -24.06 15.81 9.40
N LEU A 114 -23.62 15.59 8.15
CA LEU A 114 -22.64 14.57 7.82
C LEU A 114 -21.25 14.85 8.43
N GLN A 115 -20.85 16.11 8.60
CA GLN A 115 -19.62 16.45 9.34
C GLN A 115 -19.70 15.99 10.80
N VAL A 116 -20.86 16.14 11.45
CA VAL A 116 -21.06 15.68 12.84
C VAL A 116 -21.02 14.15 12.92
N GLU A 117 -21.66 13.47 11.97
CA GLU A 117 -21.65 12.01 11.90
C GLU A 117 -20.24 11.45 11.67
N ILE A 118 -19.47 12.04 10.75
CA ILE A 118 -18.08 11.66 10.49
C ILE A 118 -17.20 11.95 11.70
N ASP A 119 -17.35 13.11 12.37
CA ASP A 119 -16.62 13.43 13.60
C ASP A 119 -16.89 12.39 14.69
N HIS A 120 -18.15 11.96 14.85
CA HIS A 120 -18.49 10.91 15.80
C HIS A 120 -17.79 9.58 15.48
N THR A 121 -17.86 9.12 14.24
CA THR A 121 -17.22 7.87 13.80
C THR A 121 -15.70 7.94 13.95
N MET A 122 -15.08 9.05 13.55
CA MET A 122 -13.63 9.26 13.68
C MET A 122 -13.17 9.37 15.15
N CYS A 123 -13.99 9.96 16.03
CA CYS A 123 -13.75 9.94 17.48
C CYS A 123 -13.68 8.49 17.99
N GLN A 124 -14.67 7.66 17.65
CA GLN A 124 -14.72 6.27 18.12
C GLN A 124 -13.54 5.44 17.60
N ILE A 125 -13.13 5.63 16.34
CA ILE A 125 -11.92 4.99 15.79
C ILE A 125 -10.67 5.45 16.54
N THR A 126 -10.55 6.76 16.81
CA THR A 126 -9.40 7.32 17.53
C THR A 126 -9.35 6.85 18.99
N GLU A 127 -10.51 6.76 19.64
CA GLU A 127 -10.64 6.23 21.01
C GLU A 127 -10.29 4.74 21.05
N PHE A 128 -10.74 3.93 20.09
CA PHE A 128 -10.32 2.55 19.94
C PHE A 128 -8.78 2.44 19.85
N VAL A 129 -8.16 3.24 18.99
CA VAL A 129 -6.69 3.27 18.87
C VAL A 129 -6.03 3.70 20.19
N ALA A 130 -6.51 4.76 20.84
CA ALA A 130 -5.92 5.28 22.08
C ALA A 130 -6.04 4.31 23.26
N VAL A 131 -7.23 3.71 23.45
CA VAL A 131 -7.50 2.73 24.51
C VAL A 131 -6.63 1.49 24.36
N ILE A 132 -6.31 1.12 23.11
CA ILE A 132 -5.54 -0.08 22.84
C ILE A 132 -4.14 0.22 22.31
N CYS A 133 -3.62 1.42 22.55
CA CYS A 133 -2.21 1.71 22.37
C CYS A 133 -1.44 1.56 23.70
N PRO A 134 -0.86 0.38 23.96
CA PRO A 134 0.16 0.23 24.98
C PRO A 134 1.38 -0.50 24.44
N ARG A 135 2.23 0.22 23.71
CA ARG A 135 3.62 -0.20 23.64
C ARG A 135 4.47 1.06 23.74
N PRO A 136 5.26 1.21 24.82
CA PRO A 136 6.34 2.17 24.81
C PRO A 136 7.20 1.87 23.58
N PRO A 137 7.57 2.88 22.78
CA PRO A 137 8.59 2.70 21.77
C PRO A 137 9.85 2.13 22.45
N GLY A 138 10.38 1.01 21.93
CA GLY A 138 11.62 0.39 22.43
C GLY A 138 11.49 -0.92 23.22
N VAL A 139 10.29 -1.49 23.41
CA VAL A 139 10.17 -2.86 23.95
C VAL A 139 10.46 -3.87 22.82
N PRO A 140 11.51 -4.73 22.94
CA PRO A 140 11.87 -5.70 21.90
C PRO A 140 10.69 -6.59 21.54
N ASP A 141 10.60 -7.02 20.28
CA ASP A 141 9.56 -7.94 19.82
C ASP A 141 9.37 -9.07 20.84
N ARG A 142 8.15 -9.16 21.38
CA ARG A 142 7.83 -10.18 22.36
C ARG A 142 7.88 -11.51 21.63
N THR A 143 8.85 -12.35 21.96
CA THR A 143 8.99 -13.70 21.41
C THR A 143 8.03 -14.70 22.08
N ASP A 144 7.25 -14.24 23.07
CA ASP A 144 6.39 -15.04 23.94
C ASP A 144 4.88 -14.74 23.74
N ASP A 145 4.49 -14.10 22.62
CA ASP A 145 3.10 -13.71 22.36
C ASP A 145 2.27 -14.72 21.55
N ASN A 146 2.78 -15.95 21.38
CA ASN A 146 2.20 -17.02 20.57
C ASN A 146 0.71 -17.29 20.88
N GLN A 147 0.31 -17.20 22.16
CA GLN A 147 -1.04 -17.49 22.65
C GLN A 147 -2.00 -16.28 22.62
N LEU A 148 -1.54 -15.13 22.10
CA LEU A 148 -2.29 -13.87 22.15
C LEU A 148 -3.26 -13.68 20.98
N GLN A 149 -3.22 -14.51 19.93
CA GLN A 149 -4.15 -14.41 18.77
C GLN A 149 -4.19 -12.97 18.22
N ASN A 150 -5.36 -12.32 18.14
CA ASN A 150 -5.50 -10.92 17.72
C ASN A 150 -4.73 -9.90 18.58
N LEU A 151 -4.28 -10.28 19.78
CA LEU A 151 -3.46 -9.44 20.67
C LEU A 151 -1.95 -9.57 20.40
N LYS A 152 -1.53 -10.38 19.41
CA LYS A 152 -0.14 -10.44 18.97
C LYS A 152 0.33 -9.08 18.46
N GLY A 153 1.59 -8.75 18.75
CA GLY A 153 2.20 -7.48 18.38
C GLY A 153 2.17 -7.20 16.87
N SER A 154 2.45 -8.21 16.05
CA SER A 154 2.41 -8.15 14.58
C SER A 154 1.03 -7.78 14.05
N ARG A 155 -0.02 -8.47 14.53
CA ARG A 155 -1.43 -8.21 14.17
C ARG A 155 -1.87 -6.81 14.53
N PHE A 156 -1.49 -6.37 15.73
CA PHE A 156 -1.75 -5.02 16.20
C PHE A 156 -1.05 -3.95 15.36
N GLN A 157 0.27 -4.09 15.14
CA GLN A 157 1.05 -3.10 14.39
C GLN A 157 0.58 -2.98 12.95
N GLY A 158 0.28 -4.11 12.29
CA GLY A 158 -0.26 -4.12 10.94
C GLY A 158 -1.65 -3.45 10.86
N LEU A 159 -2.53 -3.67 11.85
CA LEU A 159 -3.82 -2.98 11.93
C LEU A 159 -3.64 -1.47 12.16
N LEU A 160 -2.77 -1.09 13.10
CA LEU A 160 -2.49 0.32 13.42
C LEU A 160 -1.91 1.06 12.21
N PHE A 161 -0.99 0.44 11.47
CA PHE A 161 -0.44 1.01 10.25
C PHE A 161 -1.54 1.30 9.22
N LYS A 162 -2.44 0.35 8.98
CA LYS A 162 -3.57 0.51 8.05
C LYS A 162 -4.56 1.57 8.51
N ILE A 163 -4.86 1.67 9.82
CA ILE A 163 -5.71 2.73 10.38
C ILE A 163 -5.05 4.11 10.24
N LYS A 164 -3.71 4.21 10.41
CA LYS A 164 -2.97 5.46 10.19
C LYS A 164 -3.03 5.92 8.75
N PHE A 165 -2.92 4.99 7.81
CA PHE A 165 -3.05 5.28 6.38
C PHE A 165 -4.46 5.78 6.04
N LEU A 166 -5.50 5.07 6.51
CA LEU A 166 -6.90 5.53 6.39
C LEU A 166 -7.11 6.94 6.96
N ASN A 167 -6.55 7.23 8.13
CA ASN A 167 -6.65 8.55 8.75
C ASN A 167 -5.98 9.65 7.90
N HIS A 168 -4.84 9.36 7.30
CA HIS A 168 -4.17 10.27 6.37
C HIS A 168 -5.06 10.60 5.18
N ASP A 169 -5.64 9.59 4.52
CA ASP A 169 -6.52 9.78 3.37
C ASP A 169 -7.77 10.60 3.72
N ILE A 170 -8.37 10.34 4.88
CA ILE A 170 -9.52 11.12 5.39
C ILE A 170 -9.13 12.58 5.66
N CYS A 171 -7.95 12.81 6.25
CA CYS A 171 -7.45 14.16 6.47
C CYS A 171 -7.22 14.90 5.14
N ALA A 172 -6.70 14.22 4.11
CA ALA A 172 -6.54 14.78 2.78
C ALA A 172 -7.90 15.09 2.12
N LEU A 173 -8.89 14.20 2.27
CA LEU A 173 -10.27 14.46 1.85
C LEU A 173 -10.84 15.72 2.52
N PHE A 174 -10.63 15.92 3.82
CA PHE A 174 -11.08 17.13 4.51
C PHE A 174 -10.41 18.41 3.97
N ILE A 175 -9.11 18.35 3.62
CA ILE A 175 -8.41 19.48 2.98
C ILE A 175 -9.13 19.87 1.69
N HIS A 176 -9.31 18.92 0.79
CA HIS A 176 -9.90 19.21 -0.52
C HIS A 176 -11.38 19.58 -0.44
N SER A 177 -12.14 18.97 0.49
CA SER A 177 -13.52 19.33 0.77
C SER A 177 -13.64 20.78 1.27
N SER A 178 -12.75 21.20 2.19
CA SER A 178 -12.71 22.58 2.66
C SER A 178 -12.39 23.56 1.53
N GLN A 179 -11.41 23.23 0.68
CA GLN A 179 -10.99 24.07 -0.43
C GLN A 179 -12.11 24.22 -1.49
N LEU A 180 -12.85 23.15 -1.80
CA LEU A 180 -14.03 23.23 -2.68
C LEU A 180 -15.08 24.21 -2.13
N ILE A 181 -15.39 24.13 -0.85
CA ILE A 181 -16.37 25.03 -0.21
C ILE A 181 -15.88 26.48 -0.22
N GLN A 182 -14.57 26.71 -0.07
CA GLN A 182 -13.96 28.02 -0.17
C GLN A 182 -14.03 28.58 -1.60
N GLU A 183 -13.78 27.76 -2.61
CA GLU A 183 -13.84 28.14 -4.02
C GLU A 183 -15.23 28.61 -4.46
N LEU A 184 -16.30 28.07 -3.86
CA LEU A 184 -17.68 28.49 -4.15
C LEU A 184 -17.98 29.94 -3.76
N LYS A 185 -17.12 30.56 -2.94
CA LYS A 185 -17.19 31.99 -2.57
C LYS A 185 -16.55 32.90 -3.63
N LEU A 186 -15.84 32.33 -4.61
CA LEU A 186 -15.11 33.08 -5.62
C LEU A 186 -16.02 33.56 -6.77
N SER A 187 -15.58 34.63 -7.44
CA SER A 187 -16.20 35.06 -8.70
C SER A 187 -16.05 33.98 -9.78
N PRO A 188 -16.95 33.87 -10.77
CA PRO A 188 -16.90 32.81 -11.79
C PRO A 188 -15.55 32.71 -12.53
N LYS A 189 -14.89 33.84 -12.80
CA LYS A 189 -13.57 33.86 -13.45
C LYS A 189 -12.47 33.29 -12.55
N ARG A 190 -12.47 33.67 -11.26
CA ARG A 190 -11.48 33.20 -10.28
C ARG A 190 -11.70 31.73 -9.93
N TYR A 191 -12.96 31.31 -9.82
CA TYR A 191 -13.35 29.91 -9.67
C TYR A 191 -12.75 29.03 -10.78
N ARG A 192 -12.99 29.36 -12.06
CA ARG A 192 -12.45 28.59 -13.19
C ARG A 192 -10.92 28.46 -13.20
N ARG A 193 -10.20 29.51 -12.77
CA ARG A 193 -8.74 29.47 -12.66
C ARG A 193 -8.29 28.53 -11.55
N GLN A 194 -8.91 28.63 -10.37
CA GLN A 194 -8.57 27.80 -9.23
C GLN A 194 -8.88 26.32 -9.48
N THR A 195 -10.06 26.01 -10.06
CA THR A 195 -10.44 24.63 -10.38
C THR A 195 -9.50 23.97 -11.39
N ARG A 196 -8.96 24.74 -12.34
CA ARG A 196 -7.94 24.24 -13.29
C ARG A 196 -6.60 24.00 -12.63
N LYS A 197 -6.19 24.89 -11.71
CA LYS A 197 -4.89 24.82 -11.06
C LYS A 197 -4.81 23.66 -10.06
N PHE A 198 -5.83 23.49 -9.23
CA PHE A 198 -5.74 22.55 -8.10
C PHE A 198 -6.63 21.31 -8.23
N ASN A 199 -7.66 21.35 -9.08
CA ASN A 199 -8.59 20.26 -9.31
C ASN A 199 -9.09 19.57 -8.02
N HIS A 200 -9.48 20.36 -7.01
CA HIS A 200 -9.93 19.81 -5.72
C HIS A 200 -11.11 18.85 -5.86
N ARG A 201 -11.93 19.00 -6.90
CA ARG A 201 -13.01 18.07 -7.22
C ARG A 201 -12.48 16.68 -7.58
N GLY A 202 -11.54 16.61 -8.53
CA GLY A 202 -10.89 15.35 -8.89
C GLY A 202 -10.16 14.73 -7.70
N ARG A 203 -9.55 15.56 -6.84
CA ARG A 203 -8.92 15.08 -5.59
C ARG A 203 -9.94 14.51 -4.59
N VAL A 204 -11.11 15.13 -4.42
CA VAL A 204 -12.17 14.57 -3.56
C VAL A 204 -12.61 13.19 -4.07
N THR A 205 -12.84 13.05 -5.39
CA THR A 205 -13.18 11.75 -5.98
C THR A 205 -12.05 10.73 -5.78
N GLN A 206 -10.81 11.12 -6.04
CA GLN A 206 -9.62 10.28 -5.84
C GLN A 206 -9.51 9.78 -4.39
N PHE A 207 -9.54 10.68 -3.41
CA PHE A 207 -9.43 10.31 -2.00
C PHE A 207 -10.66 9.54 -1.51
N THR A 208 -11.85 9.76 -2.07
CA THR A 208 -13.03 8.94 -1.78
C THR A 208 -12.76 7.47 -2.11
N GLU A 209 -12.21 7.20 -3.28
CA GLU A 209 -11.89 5.83 -3.71
C GLU A 209 -10.72 5.24 -2.89
N LEU A 210 -9.66 6.02 -2.64
CA LEU A 210 -8.55 5.57 -1.77
C LEU A 210 -9.03 5.20 -0.35
N ILE A 211 -9.95 5.98 0.23
CA ILE A 211 -10.53 5.67 1.54
C ILE A 211 -11.32 4.36 1.50
N LYS A 212 -12.11 4.12 0.45
CA LYS A 212 -12.84 2.85 0.27
C LYS A 212 -11.88 1.67 0.19
N GLU A 213 -10.82 1.78 -0.61
CA GLU A 213 -9.77 0.76 -0.71
C GLU A 213 -9.08 0.53 0.65
N SER A 214 -8.74 1.59 1.38
CA SER A 214 -8.17 1.54 2.73
C SER A 214 -9.10 0.83 3.73
N ILE A 215 -10.41 1.10 3.69
CA ILE A 215 -11.41 0.41 4.51
C ILE A 215 -11.51 -1.08 4.16
N GLU A 216 -11.46 -1.42 2.87
CA GLU A 216 -11.45 -2.81 2.42
C GLU A 216 -10.18 -3.55 2.88
N LEU A 217 -9.02 -2.89 2.81
CA LEU A 217 -7.75 -3.42 3.31
C LEU A 217 -7.79 -3.73 4.81
N ILE A 218 -8.35 -2.83 5.62
CA ILE A 218 -8.55 -3.08 7.06
C ILE A 218 -9.54 -4.22 7.27
N THR A 219 -10.65 -4.23 6.53
CA THR A 219 -11.66 -5.28 6.61
C THR A 219 -11.07 -6.66 6.27
N ARG A 220 -10.23 -6.73 5.24
CA ARG A 220 -9.48 -7.93 4.84
C ARG A 220 -8.51 -8.34 5.93
N TRP A 221 -7.76 -7.38 6.50
CA TRP A 221 -6.84 -7.62 7.61
C TRP A 221 -7.53 -8.31 8.80
N LEU A 222 -8.72 -7.82 9.17
CA LEU A 222 -9.49 -8.35 10.30
C LEU A 222 -10.10 -9.73 10.02
N LYS A 223 -10.41 -10.06 8.77
CA LYS A 223 -11.04 -11.34 8.38
C LYS A 223 -10.04 -12.47 8.13
N HIS A 224 -8.91 -12.15 7.51
CA HIS A 224 -7.98 -13.15 7.00
C HIS A 224 -7.02 -13.66 8.08
N SER A 225 -6.57 -14.91 7.92
CA SER A 225 -5.64 -15.57 8.85
C SER A 225 -4.26 -14.91 8.83
N GLU A 226 -3.49 -15.13 9.89
CA GLU A 226 -2.09 -14.66 9.97
C GLU A 226 -1.24 -15.08 8.76
N PHE A 227 -1.41 -16.33 8.32
CA PHE A 227 -0.66 -16.85 7.19
C PHE A 227 -1.10 -16.25 5.85
N HIS A 228 -2.36 -15.85 5.71
CA HIS A 228 -2.81 -15.15 4.50
C HIS A 228 -2.07 -13.82 4.30
N HIS A 229 -1.85 -13.07 5.37
CA HIS A 229 -1.12 -11.79 5.28
C HIS A 229 0.33 -12.02 4.85
N VAL A 230 0.95 -13.11 5.31
CA VAL A 230 2.27 -13.54 4.85
C VAL A 230 2.25 -13.87 3.36
N GLN A 231 1.22 -14.58 2.88
CA GLN A 231 1.08 -14.92 1.46
C GLN A 231 0.86 -13.69 0.57
N ASP A 232 0.05 -12.73 1.02
CA ASP A 232 -0.18 -11.45 0.32
C ASP A 232 1.15 -10.70 0.12
N GLU A 233 1.99 -10.63 1.15
CA GLU A 233 3.32 -10.00 1.06
C GLU A 233 4.25 -10.75 0.10
N TRP A 234 4.24 -12.07 0.15
CA TRP A 234 5.04 -12.89 -0.77
C TRP A 234 4.64 -12.69 -2.23
N ASP A 235 3.36 -12.54 -2.53
CA ASP A 235 2.88 -12.35 -3.89
C ASP A 235 3.36 -11.02 -4.51
N ILE A 236 3.55 -9.97 -3.69
CA ILE A 236 4.14 -8.70 -4.12
C ILE A 236 5.61 -8.93 -4.54
N GLU A 237 6.39 -9.57 -3.67
CA GLU A 237 7.84 -9.78 -3.88
C GLU A 237 8.16 -10.77 -5.01
N VAL A 238 7.26 -11.72 -5.26
CA VAL A 238 7.35 -12.63 -6.41
C VAL A 238 7.39 -11.87 -7.75
N GLY A 239 6.71 -10.72 -7.84
CA GLY A 239 6.77 -9.84 -9.01
C GLY A 239 8.18 -9.31 -9.28
N GLY A 240 8.91 -8.92 -8.21
CA GLY A 240 10.31 -8.50 -8.31
C GLY A 240 11.22 -9.64 -8.78
N ILE A 241 11.02 -10.86 -8.28
CA ILE A 241 11.77 -12.04 -8.73
C ILE A 241 11.48 -12.35 -10.21
N ASP A 242 10.23 -12.19 -10.68
CA ASP A 242 9.85 -12.37 -12.08
C ASP A 242 10.58 -11.37 -13.00
N GLU A 243 10.66 -10.10 -12.60
CA GLU A 243 11.43 -9.07 -13.31
C GLU A 243 12.92 -9.45 -13.42
N LYS A 244 13.53 -9.85 -12.30
CA LYS A 244 14.94 -10.26 -12.26
C LYS A 244 15.20 -11.47 -13.13
N LEU A 245 14.31 -12.46 -13.13
CA LEU A 245 14.46 -13.60 -14.04
C LEU A 245 14.34 -13.18 -15.50
N ALA A 246 13.44 -12.26 -15.85
CA ALA A 246 13.30 -11.76 -17.20
C ALA A 246 14.57 -11.03 -17.66
N LYS A 247 15.15 -10.17 -16.80
CA LYS A 247 16.44 -9.50 -17.05
C LYS A 247 17.56 -10.51 -17.33
N LEU A 248 17.75 -11.49 -16.45
CA LEU A 248 18.79 -12.52 -16.65
C LEU A 248 18.54 -13.37 -17.91
N THR A 249 17.28 -13.64 -18.25
CA THR A 249 16.94 -14.39 -19.47
C THR A 249 17.29 -13.63 -20.74
N LYS A 250 17.11 -12.29 -20.74
CA LYS A 250 17.52 -11.42 -21.85
C LYS A 250 19.04 -11.39 -21.99
N LEU A 251 19.78 -11.28 -20.89
CA LEU A 251 21.25 -11.31 -20.88
C LEU A 251 21.81 -12.61 -21.47
N ILE A 252 21.17 -13.76 -21.20
CA ILE A 252 21.59 -15.05 -21.74
C ILE A 252 21.26 -15.20 -23.24
N ASN A 253 20.25 -14.47 -23.75
CA ASN A 253 19.75 -14.57 -25.13
C ASN A 253 19.59 -13.18 -25.78
N PRO A 254 20.68 -12.43 -26.01
CA PRO A 254 20.59 -11.06 -26.54
C PRO A 254 19.98 -10.99 -27.96
N THR A 255 20.00 -12.10 -28.72
CA THR A 255 19.65 -12.13 -30.14
C THR A 255 18.16 -12.12 -30.48
N ILE A 256 17.23 -12.12 -29.50
CA ILE A 256 15.79 -12.20 -29.78
C ILE A 256 15.14 -10.82 -30.02
N THR A 257 15.81 -9.70 -29.72
CA THR A 257 15.22 -8.35 -29.86
C THR A 257 16.20 -7.30 -30.37
N LYS A 258 16.72 -7.45 -31.60
CA LYS A 258 17.11 -6.26 -32.37
C LYS A 258 15.96 -5.96 -33.35
N PRO A 259 15.27 -4.81 -33.24
CA PRO A 259 14.42 -4.34 -34.33
C PRO A 259 15.34 -4.14 -35.54
N VAL A 260 14.90 -4.60 -36.71
CA VAL A 260 15.53 -4.25 -37.98
C VAL A 260 15.32 -2.76 -38.15
N GLU A 261 16.36 -1.96 -37.96
CA GLU A 261 16.37 -0.57 -38.42
C GLU A 261 16.35 -0.63 -39.96
N GLU A 262 15.23 -0.19 -40.53
CA GLU A 262 15.13 0.07 -41.96
C GLU A 262 16.09 1.22 -42.28
N GLU A 263 17.04 0.94 -43.18
CA GLU A 263 17.94 1.94 -43.75
C GLU A 263 17.12 3.01 -44.46
N GLU A 264 16.96 4.19 -43.86
CA GLU A 264 16.54 5.37 -44.61
C GLU A 264 17.75 5.97 -45.34
N GLU A 265 17.72 5.77 -46.65
CA GLU A 265 18.59 6.35 -47.66
C GLU A 265 18.73 7.87 -47.49
N SER A 266 19.98 8.31 -47.35
CA SER A 266 20.41 9.70 -47.42
C SER A 266 19.99 10.35 -48.74
N GLY A 267 19.09 11.34 -48.68
CA GLY A 267 18.81 12.28 -49.76
C GLY A 267 19.30 13.68 -49.42
N GLU A 268 20.46 14.05 -49.94
CA GLU A 268 20.93 15.44 -50.02
C GLU A 268 19.97 16.28 -50.88
N GLY A 269 19.61 17.48 -50.41
CA GLY A 269 18.82 18.46 -51.16
C GLY A 269 18.92 19.85 -50.54
N THR A 270 19.77 20.67 -51.15
CA THR A 270 20.16 22.06 -50.83
C THR A 270 19.07 23.13 -51.04
N GLY A 271 19.21 24.26 -50.32
CA GLY A 271 18.62 25.59 -50.63
C GLY A 271 17.48 26.00 -49.69
N GLU A 272 17.30 27.22 -49.19
CA GLU A 272 17.84 28.56 -49.46
C GLU A 272 17.62 29.45 -48.20
N GLU A 273 18.38 30.54 -48.10
CA GLU A 273 18.29 31.61 -47.10
C GLU A 273 16.98 32.42 -47.15
N GLU A 274 16.55 32.94 -45.99
CA GLU A 274 16.02 34.30 -45.72
C GLU A 274 15.55 34.27 -44.24
N GLY A 275 15.97 35.10 -43.29
CA GLY A 275 16.32 36.51 -43.32
C GLY A 275 15.22 37.34 -42.65
N ARG A 276 15.16 37.43 -41.31
CA ARG A 276 14.65 38.64 -40.62
C ARG A 276 14.91 38.68 -39.10
N GLU A 277 15.44 39.84 -38.70
CA GLU A 277 15.82 40.26 -37.35
C GLU A 277 14.63 40.62 -36.44
N GLY A 278 14.85 40.42 -35.13
CA GLY A 278 14.63 41.45 -34.11
C GLY A 278 13.31 41.43 -33.32
N HIS A 279 13.37 41.06 -32.03
CA HIS A 279 13.25 42.03 -30.93
C HIS A 279 13.57 41.35 -29.59
N VAL A 280 14.39 42.02 -28.78
CA VAL A 280 14.69 41.69 -27.38
C VAL A 280 13.65 42.43 -26.52
N ASP A 281 13.02 41.73 -25.57
CA ASP A 281 12.47 42.38 -24.38
C ASP A 281 12.72 41.47 -23.18
N GLU A 282 13.53 41.99 -22.26
CA GLU A 282 13.87 41.42 -20.97
C GLU A 282 12.73 41.67 -19.98
N GLY A 283 12.43 40.69 -19.13
CA GLY A 283 11.47 40.90 -18.05
C GLY A 283 11.29 39.68 -17.15
N ASP A 284 12.10 39.65 -16.09
CA ASP A 284 11.83 39.13 -14.75
C ASP A 284 11.14 37.75 -14.61
N VAL A 285 11.95 36.73 -14.29
CA VAL A 285 11.49 35.53 -13.58
C VAL A 285 12.35 35.37 -12.32
N GLU A 286 11.83 35.84 -11.20
CA GLU A 286 12.26 35.44 -9.85
C GLU A 286 11.54 34.14 -9.46
N ASP A 287 12.36 33.15 -9.08
CA ASP A 287 12.16 32.06 -8.12
C ASP A 287 10.79 31.37 -8.04
N SER A 288 10.71 30.21 -8.70
CA SER A 288 9.88 29.10 -8.24
C SER A 288 10.80 27.94 -7.83
N ASP A 289 10.97 27.78 -6.52
CA ASP A 289 11.38 26.52 -5.90
C ASP A 289 10.30 25.47 -6.18
N ASP A 290 10.51 24.65 -7.22
CA ASP A 290 9.74 23.43 -7.44
C ASP A 290 10.56 22.22 -7.02
N GLU A 291 9.95 21.45 -6.12
CA GLU A 291 10.46 20.25 -5.47
C GLU A 291 10.84 19.16 -6.48
N ASP A 292 11.97 18.52 -6.17
CA ASP A 292 12.52 17.28 -6.72
C ASP A 292 11.48 16.35 -7.35
N SER A 293 11.33 16.47 -8.67
CA SER A 293 10.94 15.34 -9.51
C SER A 293 12.22 14.56 -9.76
N VAL A 294 12.46 13.52 -8.95
CA VAL A 294 13.42 12.47 -9.29
C VAL A 294 12.81 11.72 -10.48
N ASP A 295 13.02 12.27 -11.67
CA ASP A 295 13.00 11.49 -12.89
C ASP A 295 14.10 10.45 -12.68
N GLY A 296 13.68 9.21 -12.43
CA GLY A 296 14.59 8.09 -12.51
C GLY A 296 15.02 8.00 -13.95
N GLU A 297 16.12 8.66 -14.29
CA GLU A 297 16.93 8.32 -15.45
C GLU A 297 17.19 6.82 -15.33
N GLU A 298 16.39 6.03 -16.05
CA GLU A 298 16.78 4.68 -16.41
C GLU A 298 18.06 4.87 -17.22
N ASP A 299 19.20 4.77 -16.54
CA ASP A 299 20.48 4.52 -17.16
C ASP A 299 20.27 3.30 -18.07
N GLN A 300 20.03 3.57 -19.35
CA GLN A 300 20.19 2.60 -20.42
C GLN A 300 21.68 2.37 -20.52
N LEU A 301 22.24 1.63 -19.56
CA LEU A 301 23.54 1.00 -19.69
C LEU A 301 23.45 0.18 -20.97
N GLU A 302 24.18 0.61 -21.99
CA GLU A 302 24.48 -0.21 -23.16
C GLU A 302 24.93 -1.57 -22.61
N ILE A 303 24.08 -2.59 -22.76
CA ILE A 303 24.40 -3.94 -22.31
C ILE A 303 25.52 -4.42 -23.25
N GLU A 304 26.77 -4.26 -22.83
CA GLU A 304 27.89 -4.95 -23.43
C GLU A 304 27.57 -6.45 -23.42
N ASP A 305 27.69 -7.10 -24.58
CA ASP A 305 27.39 -8.52 -24.71
C ASP A 305 28.31 -9.32 -23.77
N LEU A 306 27.72 -10.07 -22.84
CA LEU A 306 28.45 -10.91 -21.89
C LEU A 306 29.36 -11.90 -22.63
N SER A 307 30.52 -12.19 -22.05
CA SER A 307 31.42 -13.23 -22.52
C SER A 307 30.76 -14.61 -22.47
N ASP A 308 31.15 -15.54 -23.34
CA ASP A 308 30.63 -16.92 -23.33
C ASP A 308 30.75 -17.58 -21.93
N PRO A 309 31.87 -17.44 -21.18
CA PRO A 309 31.97 -17.91 -19.80
C PRO A 309 30.97 -17.23 -18.84
N ALA A 310 30.72 -15.93 -19.00
CA ALA A 310 29.75 -15.19 -18.20
C ALA A 310 28.31 -15.62 -18.50
N ILE A 311 27.99 -15.91 -19.76
CA ILE A 311 26.69 -16.48 -20.16
C ILE A 311 26.48 -17.86 -19.52
N GLU A 312 27.49 -18.73 -19.52
CA GLU A 312 27.40 -20.03 -18.84
C GLU A 312 27.23 -19.90 -17.32
N LEU A 313 27.93 -18.94 -16.71
CA LEU A 313 27.76 -18.63 -15.29
C LEU A 313 26.32 -18.14 -15.01
N ALA A 314 25.79 -17.22 -15.82
CA ALA A 314 24.42 -16.74 -15.73
C ALA A 314 23.39 -17.87 -15.91
N ARG A 315 23.63 -18.81 -16.85
CA ARG A 315 22.80 -20.02 -17.03
C ARG A 315 22.77 -20.87 -15.76
N SER A 316 23.90 -21.01 -15.08
CA SER A 316 23.99 -21.76 -13.82
C SER A 316 23.27 -21.08 -12.63
N ALA A 317 23.05 -19.76 -12.68
CA ALA A 317 22.28 -19.00 -11.68
C ALA A 317 20.76 -19.13 -11.87
N MET A 318 20.28 -19.36 -13.09
CA MET A 318 18.84 -19.44 -13.40
C MET A 318 18.03 -20.39 -12.50
N PRO A 319 18.51 -21.62 -12.18
CA PRO A 319 17.77 -22.53 -11.31
C PRO A 319 17.55 -21.97 -9.91
N ILE A 320 18.51 -21.22 -9.35
CA ILE A 320 18.39 -20.60 -8.03
C ILE A 320 17.20 -19.62 -8.03
N ILE A 321 17.17 -18.69 -8.99
CA ILE A 321 16.11 -17.69 -9.11
C ILE A 321 14.75 -18.35 -9.37
N LYS A 322 14.70 -19.34 -10.28
CA LYS A 322 13.47 -20.09 -10.59
C LYS A 322 12.94 -20.86 -9.38
N LEU A 323 13.81 -21.48 -8.60
CA LEU A 323 13.43 -22.23 -7.41
C LEU A 323 12.97 -21.29 -6.30
N SER A 324 13.63 -20.17 -6.06
CA SER A 324 13.17 -19.14 -5.13
C SER A 324 11.77 -18.64 -5.48
N ARG A 325 11.53 -18.33 -6.76
CA ARG A 325 10.18 -17.98 -7.23
C ARG A 325 9.18 -19.11 -7.01
N LEU A 326 9.56 -20.33 -7.36
CA LEU A 326 8.69 -21.50 -7.26
C LEU A 326 8.28 -21.75 -5.80
N PHE A 327 9.19 -21.50 -4.85
CA PHE A 327 8.95 -21.62 -3.42
C PHE A 327 7.73 -20.80 -3.00
N PHE A 328 7.79 -19.49 -3.21
CA PHE A 328 6.72 -18.57 -2.85
C PHE A 328 5.46 -18.81 -3.69
N LYS A 329 5.56 -18.95 -5.02
CA LYS A 329 4.38 -19.23 -5.87
C LYS A 329 3.63 -20.51 -5.45
N LYS A 330 4.34 -21.55 -5.00
CA LYS A 330 3.70 -22.77 -4.51
C LYS A 330 2.96 -22.51 -3.20
N LEU A 331 3.59 -21.81 -2.26
CA LEU A 331 3.07 -21.58 -0.93
C LEU A 331 1.93 -20.55 -0.90
N SER A 332 1.99 -19.48 -1.70
CA SER A 332 0.88 -18.52 -1.85
C SER A 332 -0.39 -19.17 -2.41
N ARG A 333 -0.23 -20.21 -3.24
CA ARG A 333 -1.35 -20.97 -3.82
C ARG A 333 -1.96 -22.00 -2.87
N ILE A 334 -1.41 -22.20 -1.67
CA ILE A 334 -2.04 -23.03 -0.65
C ILE A 334 -3.29 -22.29 -0.18
N GLY A 335 -4.43 -22.63 -0.79
CA GLY A 335 -5.66 -21.87 -0.64
C GLY A 335 -6.28 -21.94 0.76
N ASN A 336 -6.93 -20.83 1.13
CA ASN A 336 -7.65 -20.60 2.40
C ASN A 336 -8.66 -21.70 2.77
N TYR A 337 -9.18 -22.44 1.78
CA TYR A 337 -10.12 -23.55 2.01
C TYR A 337 -9.48 -24.74 2.73
N LYS A 338 -8.14 -24.80 2.82
CA LYS A 338 -7.40 -25.81 3.59
C LYS A 338 -7.18 -25.42 5.06
N PHE A 339 -7.47 -24.19 5.47
CA PHE A 339 -7.21 -23.73 6.85
C PHE A 339 -8.50 -23.59 7.66
N SER A 340 -9.54 -24.38 7.33
CA SER A 340 -10.93 -24.21 7.80
C SER A 340 -11.02 -23.95 9.32
N GLY A 341 -11.17 -22.69 9.70
CA GLY A 341 -11.48 -22.23 11.06
C GLY A 341 -10.31 -21.64 11.88
N GLU A 342 -9.05 -21.87 11.50
CA GLU A 342 -7.89 -21.41 12.27
C GLU A 342 -7.32 -20.10 11.71
N GLN A 343 -7.75 -18.98 12.31
CA GLN A 343 -7.26 -17.63 11.96
C GLN A 343 -5.85 -17.34 12.49
N PHE A 344 -5.40 -18.08 13.51
CA PHE A 344 -4.15 -17.80 14.22
C PHE A 344 -3.27 -19.03 14.23
N THR A 345 -1.99 -18.80 13.97
CA THR A 345 -0.92 -19.78 14.12
C THR A 345 -0.40 -19.75 15.56
N GLU A 346 0.32 -20.78 15.98
CA GLU A 346 1.08 -20.72 17.23
C GLU A 346 2.43 -19.99 17.09
N MET A 347 2.68 -19.28 15.98
CA MET A 347 3.89 -18.46 15.83
C MET A 347 3.82 -17.20 16.70
N SER A 348 4.95 -16.79 17.27
CA SER A 348 5.09 -15.45 17.85
C SER A 348 5.10 -14.39 16.75
N SER A 349 4.91 -13.12 17.14
CA SER A 349 5.00 -11.99 16.22
C SER A 349 6.36 -11.89 15.53
N ASN A 350 7.45 -12.25 16.22
CA ASN A 350 8.78 -12.28 15.61
C ASN A 350 8.87 -13.39 14.55
N GLN A 351 8.37 -14.59 14.85
CA GLN A 351 8.35 -15.69 13.88
C GLN A 351 7.50 -15.36 12.66
N LEU A 352 6.31 -14.77 12.85
CA LEU A 352 5.45 -14.28 11.76
C LEU A 352 6.16 -13.22 10.93
N GLY A 353 6.71 -12.18 11.58
CA GLY A 353 7.37 -11.09 10.87
C GLY A 353 8.63 -11.54 10.12
N ARG A 354 9.35 -12.56 10.60
CA ARG A 354 10.45 -13.19 9.85
C ARG A 354 9.96 -13.95 8.63
N LEU A 355 8.84 -14.66 8.74
CA LEU A 355 8.25 -15.40 7.63
C LEU A 355 7.69 -14.45 6.56
N GLU A 356 6.97 -13.39 6.98
CA GLU A 356 6.46 -12.31 6.14
C GLU A 356 7.58 -11.64 5.32
N ARG A 357 8.63 -11.14 5.99
CA ARG A 357 9.74 -10.42 5.35
C ARG A 357 10.65 -11.29 4.48
N SER A 358 10.57 -12.62 4.59
CA SER A 358 11.50 -13.53 3.92
C SER A 358 11.53 -13.40 2.41
N ALA A 359 10.39 -13.11 1.77
CA ALA A 359 10.33 -12.92 0.32
C ALA A 359 11.08 -11.67 -0.12
N GLY A 360 10.97 -10.57 0.62
CA GLY A 360 11.72 -9.33 0.36
C GLY A 360 13.23 -9.51 0.59
N ASP A 361 13.62 -10.19 1.67
CA ASP A 361 15.03 -10.49 1.95
C ASP A 361 15.65 -11.33 0.82
N ILE A 362 14.93 -12.35 0.32
CA ILE A 362 15.35 -13.19 -0.81
C ILE A 362 15.34 -12.40 -2.13
N SER A 363 14.33 -11.58 -2.37
CA SER A 363 14.22 -10.70 -3.55
C SER A 363 15.40 -9.73 -3.62
N SER A 364 15.82 -9.17 -2.49
CA SER A 364 17.01 -8.32 -2.37
C SER A 364 18.30 -9.07 -2.71
N LEU A 365 18.47 -10.29 -2.19
CA LEU A 365 19.65 -11.13 -2.52
C LEU A 365 19.66 -11.54 -4.00
N ILE A 366 18.50 -11.86 -4.59
CA ILE A 366 18.37 -12.16 -6.02
C ILE A 366 18.70 -10.93 -6.88
N THR A 367 18.30 -9.74 -6.43
CA THR A 367 18.65 -8.48 -7.11
C THR A 367 20.17 -8.28 -7.09
N LYS A 368 20.82 -8.41 -5.92
CA LYS A 368 22.29 -8.35 -5.80
C LYS A 368 22.99 -9.38 -6.67
N LEU A 369 22.46 -10.60 -6.75
CA LEU A 369 22.98 -11.67 -7.61
C LEU A 369 22.93 -11.24 -9.08
N ASN A 370 21.80 -10.69 -9.53
CA ASN A 370 21.61 -10.22 -10.90
C ASN A 370 22.50 -9.03 -11.25
N ASP A 371 22.55 -8.01 -10.39
CA ASP A 371 23.32 -6.80 -10.64
C ASP A 371 24.81 -7.14 -10.77
N LYS A 372 25.32 -8.03 -9.92
CA LYS A 372 26.69 -8.53 -10.02
C LYS A 372 26.93 -9.45 -11.21
N MET A 373 25.89 -10.08 -11.75
CA MET A 373 25.99 -10.89 -12.96
C MET A 373 26.06 -10.05 -14.24
N VAL A 374 25.43 -8.87 -14.27
CA VAL A 374 25.54 -7.92 -15.39
C VAL A 374 26.97 -7.41 -15.54
N GLU A 375 27.63 -7.12 -14.42
CA GLU A 375 28.96 -6.52 -14.40
C GLU A 375 30.09 -7.56 -14.28
N VAL A 376 29.80 -8.84 -14.49
CA VAL A 376 30.72 -9.94 -14.13
C VAL A 376 32.02 -9.94 -14.94
N ASP A 377 31.96 -9.47 -16.19
CA ASP A 377 33.13 -9.37 -17.09
C ASP A 377 33.98 -8.12 -16.81
N VAL A 378 33.38 -7.07 -16.25
CA VAL A 378 34.04 -5.79 -15.96
C VAL A 378 34.68 -5.80 -14.56
N ASN A 379 34.07 -6.53 -13.63
CA ASN A 379 34.48 -6.53 -12.23
C ASN A 379 35.70 -7.42 -11.96
N ASP A 380 36.46 -7.09 -10.91
CA ASP A 380 37.54 -7.93 -10.40
C ASP A 380 37.04 -9.35 -10.09
N GLN A 381 37.66 -10.36 -10.69
CA GLN A 381 37.19 -11.75 -10.60
C GLN A 381 37.19 -12.27 -9.16
N PHE A 382 38.21 -11.95 -8.36
CA PHE A 382 38.31 -12.44 -6.97
C PHE A 382 37.21 -11.85 -6.09
N HIS A 383 36.98 -10.54 -6.21
CA HIS A 383 35.90 -9.84 -5.53
C HIS A 383 34.52 -10.35 -5.97
N THR A 384 34.33 -10.54 -7.28
CA THR A 384 33.09 -11.05 -7.88
C THR A 384 32.74 -12.45 -7.38
N VAL A 385 33.71 -13.37 -7.35
CA VAL A 385 33.54 -14.72 -6.79
C VAL A 385 33.12 -14.63 -5.32
N THR A 386 33.82 -13.82 -4.53
CA THR A 386 33.55 -13.70 -3.09
C THR A 386 32.14 -13.17 -2.82
N ILE A 387 31.71 -12.13 -3.54
CA ILE A 387 30.37 -11.56 -3.38
C ILE A 387 29.28 -12.53 -3.82
N LEU A 388 29.43 -13.15 -5.01
CA LEU A 388 28.42 -14.04 -5.57
C LEU A 388 28.26 -15.30 -4.73
N THR A 389 29.38 -15.90 -4.26
CA THR A 389 29.34 -17.04 -3.33
C THR A 389 28.59 -16.67 -2.06
N ARG A 390 28.97 -15.57 -1.40
CA ARG A 390 28.31 -15.13 -0.17
C ARG A 390 26.82 -14.84 -0.37
N THR A 391 26.47 -14.17 -1.47
CA THR A 391 25.07 -13.83 -1.79
C THR A 391 24.20 -15.09 -1.90
N VAL A 392 24.73 -16.15 -2.52
CA VAL A 392 24.01 -17.42 -2.65
C VAL A 392 23.97 -18.20 -1.33
N GLU A 393 25.05 -18.18 -0.55
CA GLU A 393 25.09 -18.81 0.78
C GLU A 393 24.13 -18.13 1.77
N ASP A 394 23.97 -16.81 1.69
CA ASP A 394 23.05 -16.03 2.53
C ASP A 394 21.57 -16.38 2.27
N LEU A 395 21.23 -17.04 1.15
CA LEU A 395 19.87 -17.53 0.87
C LEU A 395 19.50 -18.75 1.73
N HIS A 396 20.44 -19.65 2.03
CA HIS A 396 20.20 -20.89 2.76
C HIS A 396 19.55 -20.67 4.13
N PRO A 397 20.09 -19.83 5.04
CA PRO A 397 19.51 -19.65 6.38
C PRO A 397 18.10 -19.03 6.34
N ILE A 398 17.78 -18.25 5.30
CA ILE A 398 16.44 -17.68 5.13
C ILE A 398 15.45 -18.79 4.75
N PHE A 399 15.78 -19.61 3.75
CA PHE A 399 14.94 -20.75 3.35
C PHE A 399 14.79 -21.79 4.47
N ASP A 400 15.87 -22.14 5.17
CA ASP A 400 15.83 -23.06 6.31
C ASP A 400 14.86 -22.56 7.38
N SER A 401 14.93 -21.26 7.70
CA SER A 401 13.99 -20.63 8.63
C SER A 401 12.54 -20.72 8.14
N CYS A 402 12.29 -20.43 6.86
CA CYS A 402 10.93 -20.49 6.30
C CYS A 402 10.39 -21.91 6.31
N ILE A 403 11.16 -22.89 5.83
CA ILE A 403 10.79 -24.31 5.80
C ILE A 403 10.46 -24.79 7.22
N LEU A 404 11.31 -24.45 8.20
CA LEU A 404 11.08 -24.82 9.59
C LEU A 404 9.76 -24.24 10.11
N LEU A 405 9.52 -22.94 9.92
CA LEU A 405 8.29 -22.29 10.38
C LEU A 405 7.04 -22.86 9.69
N ILE A 406 7.12 -23.13 8.38
CA ILE A 406 6.01 -23.73 7.62
C ILE A 406 5.70 -25.14 8.14
N ILE A 407 6.72 -25.98 8.29
CA ILE A 407 6.54 -27.37 8.77
C ILE A 407 5.97 -27.41 10.20
N LEU A 408 6.44 -26.51 11.07
CA LEU A 408 6.04 -26.50 12.48
C LEU A 408 4.67 -25.86 12.70
N TYR A 409 4.32 -24.80 11.95
CA TYR A 409 3.17 -23.96 12.29
C TYR A 409 2.14 -23.83 11.18
N VAL A 410 2.46 -24.10 9.92
CA VAL A 410 1.52 -23.95 8.81
C VAL A 410 0.95 -25.31 8.42
N VAL A 411 1.81 -26.32 8.22
CA VAL A 411 1.37 -27.68 7.85
C VAL A 411 0.34 -28.24 8.84
N PRO A 412 0.52 -28.12 10.18
CA PRO A 412 -0.46 -28.65 11.12
C PRO A 412 -1.84 -27.98 11.08
N LEU A 413 -1.94 -26.76 10.52
CA LEU A 413 -3.19 -26.01 10.39
C LEU A 413 -3.97 -26.38 9.12
N MET A 414 -3.37 -27.17 8.22
CA MET A 414 -4.01 -27.61 6.99
C MET A 414 -5.07 -28.69 7.33
N LYS A 415 -6.31 -28.28 7.63
CA LYS A 415 -7.44 -29.15 7.96
C LYS A 415 -8.50 -29.19 6.84
N ILE A 416 -8.99 -30.40 6.58
CA ILE A 416 -9.87 -30.80 5.47
C ILE A 416 -11.25 -30.13 5.52
N SER A 417 -11.80 -29.86 4.33
CA SER A 417 -13.24 -29.70 4.08
C SER A 417 -13.97 -31.05 4.28
N PRO A 418 -15.05 -31.15 5.08
CA PRO A 418 -15.64 -32.40 5.59
C PRO A 418 -16.13 -33.47 4.57
N GLN A 419 -15.86 -33.34 3.28
CA GLN A 419 -16.25 -34.30 2.23
C GLN A 419 -15.18 -35.37 1.93
N ASP A 420 -13.92 -35.23 2.37
CA ASP A 420 -12.82 -36.15 1.98
C ASP A 420 -12.17 -36.86 3.17
N HIS A 421 -12.79 -37.94 3.67
CA HIS A 421 -12.31 -38.68 4.85
C HIS A 421 -11.08 -39.61 4.61
N HIS A 422 -10.43 -39.55 3.44
CA HIS A 422 -9.28 -40.42 3.11
C HIS A 422 -8.00 -39.67 2.66
N SER A 423 -7.97 -38.33 2.67
CA SER A 423 -6.86 -37.53 2.10
C SER A 423 -5.96 -36.80 3.12
N SER A 424 -6.23 -36.90 4.43
CA SER A 424 -5.57 -36.11 5.49
C SER A 424 -4.05 -36.26 5.51
N SER A 425 -3.57 -37.49 5.60
CA SER A 425 -2.14 -37.79 5.64
C SER A 425 -1.48 -37.42 4.32
N GLN A 426 -2.18 -37.57 3.20
CA GLN A 426 -1.58 -37.39 1.88
C GLN A 426 -1.22 -35.92 1.63
N SER A 427 -2.08 -34.94 1.94
CA SER A 427 -1.78 -33.54 1.61
C SER A 427 -0.67 -32.89 2.46
N ASP A 428 -0.54 -33.30 3.73
CA ASP A 428 0.55 -32.86 4.61
C ASP A 428 1.86 -33.55 4.23
N ILE A 429 1.80 -34.85 3.91
CA ILE A 429 2.93 -35.62 3.39
C ILE A 429 3.37 -35.02 2.05
N ASP A 430 2.45 -34.64 1.17
CA ASP A 430 2.76 -34.07 -0.14
C ASP A 430 3.50 -32.74 0.00
N LEU A 431 3.08 -31.85 0.89
CA LEU A 431 3.78 -30.56 1.08
C LEU A 431 5.14 -30.74 1.74
N LYS A 432 5.25 -31.57 2.79
CA LYS A 432 6.54 -31.86 3.45
C LYS A 432 7.51 -32.53 2.48
N THR A 433 7.03 -33.48 1.68
CA THR A 433 7.83 -34.17 0.65
C THR A 433 8.29 -33.17 -0.40
N TRP A 434 7.38 -32.34 -0.90
CA TRP A 434 7.71 -31.31 -1.88
C TRP A 434 8.73 -30.30 -1.34
N LEU A 435 8.62 -29.85 -0.07
CA LEU A 435 9.60 -28.97 0.56
C LEU A 435 10.98 -29.63 0.64
N GLY A 436 11.03 -30.92 0.97
CA GLY A 436 12.28 -31.69 0.99
C GLY A 436 12.91 -31.83 -0.39
N GLU A 437 12.13 -32.17 -1.41
CA GLU A 437 12.58 -32.26 -2.81
C GLU A 437 13.06 -30.90 -3.33
N TRP A 438 12.29 -29.84 -3.09
CA TRP A 438 12.65 -28.48 -3.44
C TRP A 438 13.97 -28.06 -2.80
N ASN A 439 14.16 -28.36 -1.50
CA ASN A 439 15.39 -28.00 -0.79
C ASN A 439 16.62 -28.70 -1.39
N ASN A 440 16.50 -29.99 -1.72
CA ASN A 440 17.57 -30.73 -2.38
C ASN A 440 17.94 -30.14 -3.75
N LEU A 441 16.93 -29.77 -4.54
CA LEU A 441 17.14 -29.10 -5.83
C LEU A 441 17.79 -27.73 -5.65
N PHE A 442 17.39 -26.97 -4.64
CA PHE A 442 17.95 -25.66 -4.33
C PHE A 442 19.42 -25.77 -3.93
N LEU A 443 19.74 -26.63 -2.96
CA LEU A 443 21.12 -26.89 -2.54
C LEU A 443 22.02 -27.33 -3.70
N THR A 444 21.54 -28.26 -4.53
CA THR A 444 22.26 -28.73 -5.72
C THR A 444 22.50 -27.59 -6.71
N SER A 445 21.49 -26.74 -6.93
CA SER A 445 21.61 -25.57 -7.82
C SER A 445 22.63 -24.57 -7.30
N THR A 446 22.64 -24.28 -5.99
CA THR A 446 23.64 -23.40 -5.37
C THR A 446 25.06 -23.96 -5.49
N GLN A 447 25.24 -25.27 -5.29
CA GLN A 447 26.55 -25.92 -5.43
C GLN A 447 27.05 -25.89 -6.89
N ASN A 448 26.16 -26.13 -7.85
CA ASN A 448 26.49 -26.07 -9.27
C ASN A 448 26.89 -24.65 -9.70
N PHE A 449 26.17 -23.63 -9.22
CA PHE A 449 26.52 -22.24 -9.47
C PHE A 449 27.88 -21.88 -8.88
N ILE A 450 28.16 -22.23 -7.62
CA ILE A 450 29.47 -21.96 -6.98
C ILE A 450 30.59 -22.68 -7.74
N HIS A 451 30.36 -23.90 -8.24
CA HIS A 451 31.33 -24.60 -9.07
C HIS A 451 31.58 -23.90 -10.41
N ALA A 452 30.52 -23.45 -11.09
CA ALA A 452 30.61 -22.68 -12.32
C ALA A 452 31.36 -21.35 -12.08
N LEU A 453 31.10 -20.68 -10.96
CA LEU A 453 31.75 -19.44 -10.56
C LEU A 453 33.27 -19.60 -10.35
N HIS A 454 33.69 -20.68 -9.69
CA HIS A 454 35.12 -21.00 -9.57
C HIS A 454 35.77 -21.40 -10.90
N THR A 455 35.00 -21.96 -11.83
CA THR A 455 35.48 -22.31 -13.18
C THR A 455 35.64 -21.05 -14.04
N PHE A 456 34.68 -20.13 -13.95
CA PHE A 456 34.72 -18.81 -14.58
C PHE A 456 35.98 -18.05 -14.14
N ALA A 457 36.25 -17.95 -12.84
CA ALA A 457 37.44 -17.25 -12.31
C ALA A 457 38.80 -17.92 -12.62
N ARG A 458 38.79 -19.14 -13.17
CA ARG A 458 40.00 -19.85 -13.63
C ARG A 458 40.19 -19.78 -15.14
N SER A 459 39.19 -19.29 -15.87
CA SER A 459 39.26 -19.12 -17.32
C SER A 459 40.05 -17.85 -17.62
N PRO A 460 41.12 -17.89 -18.44
CA PRO A 460 41.83 -16.68 -18.83
C PRO A 460 40.90 -15.79 -19.65
N ALA A 461 40.86 -14.50 -19.30
CA ALA A 461 40.19 -13.45 -20.07
C ALA A 461 40.78 -13.30 -21.48
#